data_AF-A0A7Y6Y953-F1
#
_entry.id   AF-A0A7Y6Y953-F1
#
_cell.length_a   1.000
_cell.length_b   1.000
_cell.length_c   1.000
_cell.angle_alpha   90.00
_cell.angle_beta   90.00
_cell.angle_gamma   90.00
#
_symmetry.space_group_name_H-M   'P 1'
#
loop_
_entity.id
_entity.type
_entity.pdbx_description
1 polymer ?
#
loop_
_entity_poly.entity_id
_entity_poly.type
_entity_poly.pdbx_seq_one_letter_code
_entity_poly.pdbx_strand_id
1 'polypeptide(L)'
;MQTSQRKLQHHIGVAVGFIGLMVWFYLGDRLGFMNAVTALFPESHAGAGLMLGIMLVMAPGFFVWKLYNRWLERYLDVKGRYYEDDFYKEPPKEKR
;
A
#
# COMPACT_ATOMS: atom_id res chain seq x y z
N MET A 1 8.37 26.81 0.90
CA MET A 1 8.35 26.16 -0.43
C MET A 1 8.70 24.65 -0.40
N GLN A 2 9.53 24.14 0.54
CA GLN A 2 9.92 22.71 0.54
C GLN A 2 8.78 21.70 0.84
N THR A 3 7.74 22.10 1.56
CA THR A 3 6.65 21.20 1.99
C THR A 3 5.76 20.72 0.84
N SER A 4 5.54 21.55 -0.19
CA SER A 4 4.73 21.19 -1.36
C SER A 4 5.44 20.16 -2.25
N GLN A 5 6.74 20.35 -2.46
CA GLN A 5 7.56 19.44 -3.27
C GLN A 5 7.68 18.03 -2.65
N ARG A 6 7.90 17.94 -1.32
CA ARG A 6 7.94 16.65 -0.62
C ARG A 6 6.60 15.92 -0.66
N LYS A 7 5.48 16.66 -0.54
CA LYS A 7 4.13 16.08 -0.71
C LYS A 7 3.93 15.50 -2.10
N LEU A 8 4.35 16.22 -3.14
CA LEU A 8 4.27 15.75 -4.52
C LEU A 8 5.10 14.48 -4.71
N GLN A 9 6.35 14.47 -4.23
CA GLN A 9 7.25 13.31 -4.28
C GLN A 9 6.65 12.09 -3.57
N HIS A 10 6.02 12.29 -2.42
CA HIS A 10 5.33 11.21 -1.71
C HIS A 10 4.17 10.63 -2.54
N HIS A 11 3.32 11.47 -3.13
CA HIS A 11 2.21 10.99 -3.98
C HIS A 11 2.71 10.24 -5.21
N ILE A 12 3.77 10.73 -5.85
CA ILE A 12 4.42 10.04 -6.98
C ILE A 12 4.97 8.69 -6.50
N GLY A 13 5.67 8.64 -5.37
CA GLY A 13 6.20 7.40 -4.81
C GLY A 13 5.10 6.39 -4.47
N VAL A 14 4.00 6.82 -3.89
CA VAL A 14 2.82 5.98 -3.62
C VAL A 14 2.19 5.48 -4.92
N ALA A 15 2.04 6.35 -5.93
CA ALA A 15 1.53 5.96 -7.24
C ALA A 15 2.41 4.90 -7.93
N VAL A 16 3.73 5.05 -7.86
CA VAL A 16 4.69 4.06 -8.38
C VAL A 16 4.54 2.71 -7.68
N GLY A 17 4.46 2.69 -6.35
CA GLY A 17 4.25 1.43 -5.65
C GLY A 17 2.88 0.80 -5.96
N PHE A 18 1.85 1.63 -6.22
CA PHE A 18 0.51 1.15 -6.55
C PHE A 18 0.49 0.49 -7.93
N ILE A 19 1.19 1.06 -8.90
CA ILE A 19 1.47 0.39 -10.18
C ILE A 19 2.20 -0.93 -9.93
N GLY A 20 3.15 -0.96 -8.99
CA GLY A 20 3.81 -2.20 -8.56
C GLY A 20 2.82 -3.27 -8.07
N LEU A 21 1.82 -2.90 -7.28
CA LEU A 21 0.74 -3.82 -6.86
C LEU A 21 -0.10 -4.32 -8.04
N MET A 22 -0.41 -3.44 -9.00
CA MET A 22 -1.13 -3.85 -10.21
C MET A 22 -0.32 -4.86 -11.03
N VAL A 23 0.98 -4.61 -11.20
CA VAL A 23 1.89 -5.53 -11.88
C VAL A 23 1.98 -6.86 -11.13
N TRP A 24 2.08 -6.83 -9.81
CA TRP A 24 2.09 -8.03 -8.98
C TRP A 24 0.83 -8.88 -9.18
N PHE A 25 -0.34 -8.27 -9.10
CA PHE A 25 -1.61 -8.94 -9.38
C PHE A 25 -1.64 -9.51 -10.80
N TYR A 26 -1.25 -8.70 -11.79
CA TYR A 26 -1.21 -9.10 -13.19
C TYR A 26 -0.32 -10.31 -13.43
N LEU A 27 0.84 -10.39 -12.76
CA LEU A 27 1.72 -11.56 -12.82
C LEU A 27 1.04 -12.80 -12.22
N GLY A 28 0.38 -12.67 -11.07
CA GLY A 28 -0.36 -13.78 -10.46
C GLY A 28 -1.47 -14.32 -11.36
N ASP A 29 -2.21 -13.42 -12.03
CA ASP A 29 -3.22 -13.77 -13.01
C ASP A 29 -2.60 -14.46 -14.25
N ARG A 30 -1.54 -13.87 -14.83
CA ARG A 30 -0.87 -14.41 -16.02
C ARG A 30 -0.20 -15.77 -15.82
N LEU A 31 0.29 -16.03 -14.62
CA LEU A 31 0.84 -17.33 -14.23
C LEU A 31 -0.26 -18.39 -13.99
N GLY A 32 -1.54 -18.00 -14.07
CA GLY A 32 -2.67 -18.90 -13.91
C GLY A 32 -2.95 -19.29 -12.47
N PHE A 33 -2.39 -18.57 -11.48
CA PHE A 33 -2.54 -18.93 -10.07
C PHE A 33 -4.01 -18.93 -9.64
N MET A 34 -4.79 -17.95 -10.09
CA MET A 34 -6.22 -17.86 -9.77
C MET A 34 -6.96 -19.09 -10.28
N ASN A 35 -6.70 -19.51 -11.52
CA ASN A 35 -7.31 -20.70 -12.11
C ASN A 35 -6.89 -21.97 -11.35
N ALA A 36 -5.62 -22.07 -10.94
CA ALA A 36 -5.11 -23.19 -10.18
C ALA A 36 -5.82 -23.33 -8.82
N VAL A 37 -6.07 -22.21 -8.13
CA VAL A 37 -6.81 -22.22 -6.85
C VAL A 37 -8.29 -22.50 -7.07
N THR A 38 -8.93 -21.84 -8.06
CA THR A 38 -10.36 -22.05 -8.35
C THR A 38 -10.67 -23.48 -8.76
N ALA A 39 -9.74 -24.18 -9.44
CA ALA A 39 -9.89 -25.58 -9.81
C ALA A 39 -9.99 -26.55 -8.61
N LEU A 40 -9.61 -26.12 -7.41
CA LEU A 40 -9.77 -26.89 -6.18
C LEU A 40 -11.19 -26.84 -5.61
N PHE A 41 -12.06 -26.01 -6.18
CA PHE A 41 -13.42 -25.79 -5.70
C PHE A 41 -14.44 -26.33 -6.71
N PRO A 42 -15.60 -26.82 -6.23
CA PRO A 42 -16.73 -27.14 -7.10
C PRO A 42 -17.20 -25.90 -7.87
N GLU A 43 -17.79 -26.09 -9.06
CA GLU A 43 -18.30 -24.99 -9.89
C GLU A 43 -19.26 -24.05 -9.14
N SER A 44 -20.09 -24.60 -8.25
CA SER A 44 -21.01 -23.83 -7.42
C SER A 44 -20.33 -22.84 -6.47
N HIS A 45 -19.04 -23.04 -6.17
CA HIS A 45 -18.24 -22.22 -5.25
C HIS A 45 -17.01 -21.61 -5.94
N ALA A 46 -16.95 -21.61 -7.27
CA ALA A 46 -15.81 -21.09 -8.02
C ALA A 46 -15.48 -19.62 -7.67
N GLY A 47 -16.50 -18.80 -7.39
CA GLY A 47 -16.31 -17.42 -6.94
C GLY A 47 -15.60 -17.31 -5.59
N ALA A 48 -15.88 -18.20 -4.64
CA ALA A 48 -15.17 -18.23 -3.36
C ALA A 48 -13.72 -18.69 -3.53
N GLY A 49 -13.49 -19.69 -4.40
CA GLY A 49 -12.14 -20.13 -4.78
C GLY A 49 -11.32 -18.99 -5.42
N LEU A 50 -11.94 -18.21 -6.31
CA LEU A 50 -11.30 -17.03 -6.91
C LEU A 50 -10.92 -15.99 -5.85
N MET A 51 -11.82 -15.68 -4.92
CA MET A 51 -11.51 -14.75 -3.83
C MET A 51 -10.33 -15.22 -2.99
N LEU A 52 -10.27 -16.51 -2.64
CA LEU A 52 -9.14 -17.08 -1.91
C LEU A 52 -7.84 -17.01 -2.71
N GLY A 53 -7.89 -17.30 -4.02
CA GLY A 53 -6.75 -17.14 -4.91
C GLY A 53 -6.22 -15.70 -4.90
N ILE A 54 -7.11 -14.72 -5.02
CA ILE A 54 -6.76 -13.30 -4.94
C ILE A 54 -6.13 -12.96 -3.59
N MET A 55 -6.71 -13.44 -2.49
CA MET A 55 -6.16 -13.20 -1.15
C MET A 55 -4.74 -13.78 -1.01
N LEU A 56 -4.51 -15.00 -1.48
CA LEU A 56 -3.22 -15.67 -1.41
C LEU A 56 -2.15 -14.96 -2.25
N VAL A 57 -2.51 -14.46 -3.44
CA VAL A 57 -1.59 -13.67 -4.27
C VAL A 57 -1.35 -12.29 -3.68
N MET A 58 -2.40 -11.61 -3.22
CA MET A 58 -2.30 -10.21 -2.80
C MET A 58 -1.68 -10.04 -1.42
N ALA A 59 -1.83 -11.00 -0.50
CA ALA A 59 -1.22 -10.94 0.83
C ALA A 59 0.30 -10.66 0.81
N PRO A 60 1.14 -11.41 0.06
CA PRO A 60 2.55 -11.07 -0.07
C PRO A 60 2.78 -9.74 -0.79
N GLY A 61 1.96 -9.41 -1.79
CA GLY A 61 2.02 -8.10 -2.47
C GLY A 61 1.81 -6.93 -1.51
N PHE A 62 0.81 -7.02 -0.63
CA PHE A 62 0.54 -6.03 0.41
C PHE A 62 1.64 -5.98 1.48
N PHE A 63 2.25 -7.11 1.80
CA PHE A 63 3.41 -7.13 2.70
C PHE A 63 4.60 -6.35 2.10
N VAL A 64 4.91 -6.57 0.83
CA VAL A 64 5.95 -5.81 0.11
C VAL A 64 5.59 -4.33 0.04
N TRP A 65 4.35 -4.00 -0.30
CA TRP A 65 3.84 -2.63 -0.32
C TRP A 65 4.00 -1.91 1.02
N LYS A 66 3.71 -2.58 2.15
CA LYS A 66 3.94 -2.05 3.49
C LYS A 66 5.42 -1.70 3.71
N LEU A 67 6.33 -2.60 3.32
CA LEU A 67 7.78 -2.35 3.46
C LEU A 67 8.23 -1.20 2.56
N TYR A 68 7.74 -1.15 1.32
CA TYR A 68 8.00 -0.06 0.38
C TYR A 68 7.53 1.29 0.92
N ASN A 69 6.30 1.41 1.41
CA ASN A 69 5.78 2.66 1.97
C ASN A 69 6.60 3.10 3.19
N ARG A 70 6.93 2.18 4.10
CA ARG A 70 7.77 2.51 5.26
C ARG A 70 9.17 2.98 4.84
N TRP A 71 9.73 2.41 3.79
CA TRP A 71 11.00 2.87 3.21
C TRP A 71 10.87 4.26 2.57
N LEU A 72 9.82 4.48 1.77
CA LEU A 72 9.54 5.74 1.09
C LEU A 72 9.32 6.90 2.08
N GLU A 73 8.56 6.66 3.15
CA GLU A 73 8.33 7.63 4.22
C GLU A 73 9.63 8.02 4.93
N ARG A 74 10.48 7.04 5.25
CA ARG A 74 11.81 7.28 5.84
C ARG A 74 12.71 8.05 4.88
N TYR A 75 12.69 7.72 3.60
CA TYR A 75 13.51 8.37 2.58
C TYR A 75 13.12 9.83 2.36
N LEU A 76 11.83 10.14 2.40
CA LEU A 76 11.30 11.50 2.21
C LEU A 76 11.21 12.32 3.51
N ASP A 77 11.62 11.75 4.65
CA ASP A 77 11.48 12.34 5.99
C ASP A 77 10.04 12.82 6.25
N VAL A 78 9.07 12.03 5.77
CA VAL A 78 7.65 12.28 6.00
C VAL A 78 7.29 11.61 7.32
N LYS A 79 7.26 12.41 8.40
CA LYS A 79 6.75 11.93 9.69
C LYS A 79 5.24 11.76 9.59
N GLY A 80 4.75 10.58 9.98
CA GLY A 80 3.32 10.36 10.18
C GLY A 80 2.78 11.41 11.13
N ARG A 81 1.64 12.00 10.79
CA ARG A 81 0.96 12.95 11.67
C ARG A 81 0.27 12.13 12.75
N TYR A 82 0.83 12.10 13.96
CA TYR A 82 0.21 11.42 15.08
C TYR A 82 -0.86 12.32 15.70
N TYR A 83 -1.92 11.72 16.23
CA TYR A 83 -3.00 12.46 16.89
C TYR A 83 -2.46 13.40 17.99
N GLU A 84 -1.40 12.96 18.67
CA GLU A 84 -0.68 13.71 19.70
C GLU A 84 0.00 14.98 19.16
N ASP A 85 0.45 14.99 17.90
CA ASP A 85 1.11 16.15 17.28
C ASP A 85 0.15 17.34 17.10
N ASP A 86 -1.16 17.07 16.99
CA ASP A 86 -2.17 18.11 16.90
C ASP A 86 -2.69 18.55 18.28
N PHE A 87 -2.63 17.68 19.30
CA PHE A 87 -3.10 17.94 20.65
C PHE A 87 -2.06 18.70 21.51
N TYR A 88 -0.78 18.37 21.39
CA TYR A 88 0.31 19.00 22.14
C TYR A 88 0.95 20.20 21.43
N LYS A 89 0.21 20.92 20.57
CA LYS A 89 0.76 22.15 19.98
C LYS A 89 1.15 23.11 21.10
N GLU A 90 2.46 23.31 21.28
CA GLU A 90 2.97 24.30 22.22
C GLU A 90 2.26 25.63 21.94
N PRO A 91 1.67 26.28 22.96
CA PRO A 91 1.03 27.56 22.75
C PRO A 91 2.06 28.52 22.14
N PRO A 92 1.68 29.35 21.16
CA PRO A 92 2.62 30.25 20.50
C PRO A 92 3.31 31.11 21.56
N LYS A 93 4.65 31.04 21.61
CA LYS A 93 5.45 31.87 22.52
C LYS A 93 5.11 33.33 22.24
N GLU A 94 4.39 33.93 23.18
CA GLU A 94 4.04 35.34 23.18
C GLU A 94 5.35 36.14 23.22
N LYS A 95 5.66 36.84 22.13
CA LYS A 95 6.82 37.72 22.06
C LYS A 95 6.53 38.93 22.94
N ARG A 96 7.13 38.97 24.13
CA ARG A 96 7.27 40.20 24.93
C ARG A 96 8.27 41.15 24.27
#